data_AF-A0A1I6VQ56-F1
#
_entry.id   AF-A0A1I6VQ56-F1
#
_cell.length_a   1.000
_cell.length_b   1.000
_cell.length_c   1.000
_cell.angle_alpha   90.00
_cell.angle_beta   90.00
_cell.angle_gamma   90.00
#
_symmetry.space_group_name_H-M   'P 1'
#
loop_
_entity.id
_entity.type
_entity.pdbx_description
1 polymer ?
#
loop_
_entity_poly.entity_id
_entity_poly.type
_entity_poly.pdbx_seq_one_letter_code
_entity_poly.pdbx_strand_id
1 'polypeptide(L)'
;MSMVANLQRISSELLHDLLQGGVELEAVIYSDEGKENESLYLDKSWHAIHYLLNGAAWEGTEPLVHTVLGGTPIGGETDEEDQPTRYLTVEQVKQIHAALVIISEEELIRRYNPEQMRKLDLYPSLEWDDDGDREYVMDYYQELVDYYRLAAASDQAMLLYIS
;
A
#
# COMPACT_ATOMS: atom_id res chain seq x y z
N MET A 1 17.86 -8.06 3.90
CA MET A 1 16.46 -8.51 3.74
C MET A 1 15.83 -7.57 2.75
N SER A 2 15.02 -8.09 1.81
CA SER A 2 14.33 -7.24 0.84
C SER A 2 13.02 -6.76 1.44
N MET A 3 12.69 -5.48 1.29
CA MET A 3 11.45 -4.87 1.80
C MET A 3 10.34 -5.01 0.77
N VAL A 4 9.27 -5.71 1.12
CA VAL A 4 8.12 -5.95 0.26
C VAL A 4 6.84 -5.49 0.93
N ALA A 5 5.92 -4.90 0.19
CA ALA A 5 4.67 -4.38 0.75
C ALA A 5 3.52 -5.37 0.62
N ASN A 6 2.71 -5.46 1.67
CA ASN A 6 1.50 -6.26 1.71
C ASN A 6 0.32 -5.42 2.17
N LEU A 7 -0.85 -5.65 1.58
CA LEU A 7 -2.12 -5.08 1.99
C LEU A 7 -3.09 -6.20 2.33
N GLN A 8 -3.72 -6.13 3.50
CA GLN A 8 -4.67 -7.14 3.95
C GLN A 8 -6.01 -6.49 4.26
N ARG A 9 -7.07 -6.93 3.57
CA ARG A 9 -8.45 -6.54 3.87
C ARG A 9 -8.92 -7.22 5.15
N ILE A 10 -9.54 -6.43 6.03
CA ILE A 10 -10.15 -6.90 7.27
C ILE A 10 -11.53 -6.25 7.45
N SER A 11 -12.40 -6.88 8.24
CA SER A 11 -13.68 -6.25 8.58
C SER A 11 -13.47 -5.03 9.48
N SER A 12 -14.44 -4.11 9.49
CA SER A 12 -14.44 -2.97 10.40
C SER A 12 -14.46 -3.39 11.87
N GLU A 13 -15.13 -4.50 12.18
CA GLU A 13 -15.25 -5.10 13.50
C GLU A 13 -13.88 -5.62 13.95
N LEU A 14 -13.17 -6.34 13.07
CA LEU A 14 -11.83 -6.85 13.39
C LEU A 14 -10.83 -5.70 13.58
N LEU A 15 -10.91 -4.64 12.78
CA LEU A 15 -10.09 -3.44 13.00
C LEU A 15 -10.42 -2.82 14.37
N HIS A 16 -11.70 -2.71 14.74
CA HIS A 16 -12.10 -2.16 16.03
C HIS A 16 -11.54 -2.99 17.19
N ASP A 17 -11.71 -4.31 17.15
CA ASP A 17 -11.22 -5.22 18.19
C ASP A 17 -9.69 -5.15 18.31
N LEU A 18 -8.98 -5.12 17.18
CA LEU A 18 -7.53 -4.96 17.13
C LEU A 18 -7.08 -3.65 17.79
N LEU A 19 -7.74 -2.53 17.49
CA LEU A 19 -7.40 -1.22 18.09
C LEU A 19 -7.73 -1.11 19.58
N GLN A 20 -8.65 -1.95 20.10
CA GLN A 20 -8.94 -2.05 21.53
C GLN A 20 -8.07 -3.07 22.26
N GLY A 21 -7.14 -3.75 21.57
CA GLY A 21 -6.32 -4.82 22.13
C GLY A 21 -7.11 -6.11 22.42
N GLY A 22 -8.25 -6.31 21.76
CA GLY A 22 -9.07 -7.52 21.85
C GLY A 22 -8.49 -8.68 21.05
N VAL A 23 -7.64 -8.40 20.06
CA VAL A 23 -6.93 -9.40 19.23
C VAL A 23 -5.50 -8.92 19.00
N GLU A 24 -4.55 -9.85 18.93
CA GLU A 24 -3.15 -9.55 18.62
C GLU A 24 -2.94 -9.34 17.12
N LEU A 25 -2.14 -8.35 16.73
CA LEU A 25 -1.86 -8.00 15.34
C LEU A 25 -1.29 -9.18 14.53
N GLU A 26 -0.31 -9.87 15.11
CA GLU A 26 0.35 -11.01 14.49
C GLU A 26 -0.65 -12.15 14.24
N ALA A 27 -1.58 -12.36 15.17
CA ALA A 27 -2.63 -13.35 14.98
C ALA A 27 -3.52 -12.98 13.79
N VAL A 28 -3.83 -11.70 13.58
CA VAL A 28 -4.61 -11.24 12.42
C VAL A 28 -3.85 -11.44 11.11
N ILE A 29 -2.57 -11.04 11.05
CA ILE A 29 -1.73 -11.14 9.84
C ILE A 29 -1.51 -12.60 9.43
N TYR A 30 -1.28 -13.50 10.40
CA TYR A 30 -0.96 -14.89 10.12
C TYR A 30 -2.15 -15.86 10.21
N SER A 31 -3.37 -15.37 10.54
CA SER A 31 -4.58 -16.19 10.65
C SER A 31 -5.05 -16.76 9.31
N ASP A 32 -5.81 -17.85 9.37
CA ASP A 32 -6.47 -18.43 8.20
C ASP A 32 -7.60 -17.54 7.65
N GLU A 33 -8.27 -16.72 8.49
CA GLU A 33 -9.20 -15.66 8.01
C GLU A 33 -8.45 -14.57 7.22
N GLY A 34 -7.20 -14.28 7.59
CA GLY A 34 -6.30 -13.43 6.79
C GLY A 34 -5.94 -14.05 5.44
N LYS A 35 -5.86 -15.38 5.36
CA LYS A 35 -5.62 -16.11 4.12
C LYS A 35 -6.86 -16.20 3.23
N GLU A 36 -8.07 -16.26 3.78
CA GLU A 36 -9.32 -16.26 2.99
C GLU A 36 -9.53 -14.96 2.19
N ASN A 37 -8.94 -13.84 2.62
CA ASN A 37 -8.99 -12.56 1.92
C ASN A 37 -7.76 -12.26 1.04
N GLU A 38 -6.84 -13.23 0.89
CA GLU A 38 -5.53 -13.16 0.20
C GLU A 38 -4.91 -11.76 0.27
N SER A 39 -3.96 -11.55 1.18
CA SER A 39 -3.20 -10.30 1.22
C SER A 39 -2.63 -9.99 -0.16
N LEU A 40 -2.88 -8.77 -0.64
CA LEU A 40 -2.24 -8.30 -1.87
C LEU A 40 -0.76 -8.11 -1.60
N TYR A 41 0.06 -8.83 -2.36
CA TYR A 41 1.52 -8.71 -2.35
C TYR A 41 1.94 -7.78 -3.48
N LEU A 42 2.61 -6.67 -3.16
CA LEU A 42 3.12 -5.71 -4.17
C LEU A 42 4.61 -5.93 -4.50
N ASP A 43 5.21 -6.98 -3.94
CA ASP A 43 6.65 -7.22 -4.04
C ASP A 43 7.43 -5.94 -3.71
N LYS A 44 8.44 -5.57 -4.52
CA LYS A 44 9.25 -4.36 -4.34
C LYS A 44 8.72 -3.14 -5.10
N SER A 45 7.58 -3.25 -5.78
CA SER A 45 7.02 -2.15 -6.59
C SER A 45 6.47 -0.99 -5.75
N TRP A 46 6.27 -1.21 -4.45
CA TRP A 46 5.56 -0.32 -3.54
C TRP A 46 6.05 1.13 -3.53
N HIS A 47 7.38 1.36 -3.53
CA HIS A 47 7.93 2.72 -3.45
C HIS A 47 7.78 3.45 -4.80
N ALA A 48 7.92 2.72 -5.90
CA ALA A 48 7.62 3.26 -7.23
C ALA A 48 6.15 3.63 -7.36
N ILE A 49 5.22 2.75 -6.96
CA ILE A 49 3.79 3.04 -6.96
C ILE A 49 3.49 4.30 -6.14
N HIS A 50 4.05 4.42 -4.93
CA HIS A 50 3.90 5.63 -4.10
C HIS A 50 4.37 6.89 -4.83
N TYR A 51 5.56 6.84 -5.42
CA TYR A 51 6.11 7.96 -6.19
C TYR A 51 5.23 8.33 -7.38
N LEU A 52 4.70 7.36 -8.13
CA LEU A 52 3.86 7.66 -9.29
C LEU A 52 2.54 8.32 -8.89
N LEU A 53 2.03 8.00 -7.71
CA LEU A 53 0.80 8.60 -7.17
C LEU A 53 1.05 10.00 -6.60
N ASN A 54 2.20 10.24 -5.98
CA ASN A 54 2.44 11.44 -5.16
C ASN A 54 3.52 12.40 -5.71
N GLY A 55 4.35 11.95 -6.64
CA GLY A 55 5.48 12.70 -7.20
C GLY A 55 6.69 12.84 -6.26
N ALA A 56 6.68 12.16 -5.11
CA ALA A 56 7.70 12.21 -4.08
C ALA A 56 7.96 10.81 -3.49
N ALA A 57 9.10 10.62 -2.83
CA ALA A 57 9.52 9.32 -2.29
C ALA A 57 8.63 8.89 -1.09
N TRP A 58 8.39 9.81 -0.16
CA TRP A 58 7.65 9.51 1.07
C TRP A 58 6.50 10.46 1.31
N GLU A 59 6.62 11.70 0.80
CA GLU A 59 5.61 12.72 0.92
C GLU A 59 4.45 12.49 -0.06
N GLY A 60 3.35 13.19 0.19
CA GLY A 60 2.17 13.16 -0.65
C GLY A 60 1.03 13.95 -0.05
N THR A 61 -0.15 13.82 -0.65
CA THR A 61 -1.37 14.43 -0.15
C THR A 61 -2.45 13.39 0.03
N GLU A 62 -3.27 13.55 1.07
CA GLU A 62 -4.43 12.69 1.26
C GLU A 62 -5.41 12.79 0.07
N PRO A 63 -6.02 11.67 -0.34
CA PRO A 63 -5.89 10.34 0.28
C PRO A 63 -4.71 9.50 -0.26
N LEU A 64 -4.11 9.91 -1.39
CA LEU A 64 -3.17 9.06 -2.16
C LEU A 64 -1.86 8.72 -1.43
N VAL A 65 -1.39 9.57 -0.52
CA VAL A 65 -0.18 9.31 0.28
C VAL A 65 -0.29 8.02 1.10
N HIS A 66 -1.50 7.63 1.48
CA HIS A 66 -1.75 6.46 2.32
C HIS A 66 -1.99 5.18 1.51
N THR A 67 -1.97 5.24 0.18
CA THR A 67 -2.31 4.11 -0.69
C THR A 67 -1.42 2.89 -0.44
N VAL A 68 -0.13 3.13 -0.22
CA VAL A 68 0.89 2.09 -0.02
C VAL A 68 1.53 2.20 1.35
N LEU A 69 1.89 3.42 1.77
CA LEU A 69 2.51 3.66 3.07
C LEU A 69 1.52 3.54 4.25
N GLY A 70 0.22 3.39 3.96
CA GLY A 70 -0.81 3.25 4.97
C GLY A 70 -1.10 4.55 5.73
N GLY A 71 -2.13 4.48 6.57
CA GLY A 71 -2.59 5.60 7.39
C GLY A 71 -1.94 5.61 8.77
N THR A 72 -2.74 5.34 9.79
CA THR A 72 -2.33 5.44 11.18
C THR A 72 -1.58 4.17 11.61
N PRO A 73 -0.46 4.27 12.36
CA PRO A 73 0.25 3.09 12.84
C PRO A 73 -0.54 2.38 13.96
N ILE A 74 -0.52 1.05 13.93
CA ILE A 74 -1.05 0.20 15.01
C ILE A 74 -0.02 0.16 16.13
N GLY A 75 -0.46 0.42 17.36
CA GLY A 75 0.44 0.44 18.53
C GLY A 75 1.28 1.72 18.67
N GLY A 76 1.14 2.68 17.76
CA GLY A 76 1.92 3.92 17.72
C GLY A 76 3.13 3.83 16.79
N GLU A 77 3.87 4.92 16.68
CA GLU A 77 5.12 4.93 15.90
C GLU A 77 6.19 4.07 16.60
N THR A 78 6.92 3.29 15.82
CA THR A 78 8.06 2.47 16.24
C THR A 78 9.38 3.21 16.02
N ASP A 79 10.49 2.62 16.47
CA ASP A 79 11.84 3.16 16.21
C ASP A 79 12.12 3.18 14.69
N GLU A 80 13.03 4.06 14.24
CA GLU A 80 13.29 4.34 12.81
C GLU A 80 13.66 3.10 11.96
N GLU A 81 14.11 2.01 12.59
CA GLU A 81 14.53 0.78 11.92
C GLU A 81 13.36 -0.19 11.61
N ASP A 82 12.19 0.01 12.20
CA ASP A 82 11.02 -0.86 12.02
C ASP A 82 9.82 -0.04 11.52
N GLN A 83 9.24 -0.46 10.39
CA GLN A 83 8.04 0.19 9.86
C GLN A 83 6.81 -0.46 10.49
N PRO A 84 6.03 0.27 11.30
CA PRO A 84 4.91 -0.32 12.00
C PRO A 84 3.84 -0.71 10.99
N THR A 85 3.09 -1.77 11.27
CA THR A 85 1.87 -2.04 10.50
C THR A 85 0.92 -0.87 10.67
N ARG A 86 0.42 -0.35 9.55
CA ARG A 86 -0.51 0.77 9.51
C ARG A 86 -1.88 0.29 9.09
N TYR A 87 -2.91 1.05 9.44
CA TYR A 87 -4.28 0.74 9.04
C TYR A 87 -4.94 1.89 8.28
N LEU A 88 -5.98 1.52 7.53
CA LEU A 88 -6.93 2.39 6.90
C LEU A 88 -8.33 2.04 7.38
N THR A 89 -9.08 3.06 7.77
CA THR A 89 -10.52 2.93 8.04
C THR A 89 -11.30 2.71 6.75
N VAL A 90 -12.50 2.15 6.84
CA VAL A 90 -13.41 1.94 5.69
C VAL A 90 -13.61 3.23 4.88
N GLU A 91 -13.73 4.38 5.56
CA GLU A 91 -13.89 5.67 4.90
C GLU A 91 -12.63 6.06 4.10
N GLN A 92 -11.44 5.89 4.67
CA GLN A 92 -10.17 6.15 3.98
C GLN A 92 -9.97 5.21 2.79
N VAL A 93 -10.32 3.93 2.92
CA VAL A 93 -10.28 2.96 1.80
C VAL A 93 -11.16 3.44 0.64
N LYS A 94 -12.38 3.90 0.92
CA LYS A 94 -13.29 4.44 -0.10
C LYS A 94 -12.76 5.72 -0.74
N GLN A 95 -12.16 6.62 0.04
CA GLN A 95 -11.55 7.85 -0.46
C GLN A 95 -10.36 7.56 -1.37
N ILE A 96 -9.49 6.62 -0.98
CA ILE A 96 -8.34 6.20 -1.80
C ILE A 96 -8.83 5.57 -3.10
N HIS A 97 -9.77 4.62 -3.04
CA HIS A 97 -10.35 4.02 -4.24
C HIS A 97 -10.94 5.10 -5.19
N ALA A 98 -11.69 6.06 -4.65
CA ALA A 98 -12.27 7.15 -5.43
C ALA A 98 -11.20 8.05 -6.08
N ALA A 99 -10.04 8.24 -5.44
CA ALA A 99 -8.92 8.97 -6.02
C ALA A 99 -8.18 8.16 -7.08
N LEU A 100 -7.99 6.86 -6.86
CA LEU A 100 -7.30 5.96 -7.79
C LEU A 100 -8.01 5.86 -9.13
N VAL A 101 -9.35 5.75 -9.15
CA VAL A 101 -10.13 5.62 -10.41
C VAL A 101 -10.09 6.86 -11.31
N ILE A 102 -9.57 7.99 -10.83
CA ILE A 102 -9.41 9.23 -11.61
C ILE A 102 -8.08 9.21 -12.38
N ILE A 103 -7.08 8.48 -11.90
CA ILE A 103 -5.75 8.44 -12.48
C ILE A 103 -5.73 7.36 -13.57
N SER A 104 -5.43 7.77 -14.81
CA SER A 104 -5.27 6.81 -15.90
C SER A 104 -3.90 6.15 -15.90
N GLU A 105 -3.81 4.95 -16.45
CA GLU A 105 -2.55 4.27 -16.69
C GLU A 105 -1.60 5.12 -17.56
N GLU A 106 -2.12 5.79 -18.60
CA GLU A 106 -1.33 6.71 -19.43
C GLU A 106 -0.67 7.84 -18.62
N GLU A 107 -1.35 8.35 -17.59
CA GLU A 107 -0.82 9.37 -16.71
C GLU A 107 0.30 8.81 -15.82
N LEU A 108 0.16 7.59 -15.31
CA LEU A 108 1.22 6.92 -14.53
C LEU A 108 2.44 6.61 -15.39
N ILE A 109 2.23 6.13 -16.62
CA ILE A 109 3.31 5.90 -17.60
C ILE A 109 4.08 7.20 -17.85
N ARG A 110 3.40 8.34 -17.95
CA ARG A 110 4.06 9.65 -18.12
C ARG A 110 4.85 10.10 -16.88
N ARG A 111 4.43 9.69 -15.69
CA ARG A 111 5.12 9.99 -14.43
C ARG A 111 6.33 9.09 -14.17
N TYR A 112 6.38 7.92 -14.82
CA TYR A 112 7.48 6.98 -14.71
C TYR A 112 8.77 7.59 -15.27
N ASN A 113 9.72 7.87 -14.37
CA ASN A 113 10.98 8.51 -14.70
C ASN A 113 12.13 7.81 -13.95
N PRO A 114 12.76 6.80 -14.58
CA PRO A 114 13.89 6.05 -14.02
C PRO A 114 15.00 6.91 -13.42
N GLU A 115 15.38 8.00 -14.11
CA GLU A 115 16.43 8.89 -13.62
C GLU A 115 16.04 9.62 -12.33
N GLN A 116 14.80 10.08 -12.26
CA GLN A 116 14.30 10.75 -11.07
C GLN A 116 14.11 9.77 -9.91
N MET A 117 13.59 8.58 -10.19
CA MET A 117 13.41 7.51 -9.20
C MET A 117 14.74 7.10 -8.56
N ARG A 118 15.81 6.94 -9.36
CA ARG A 118 17.16 6.71 -8.82
C ARG A 118 17.71 7.89 -8.01
N LYS A 119 17.46 9.13 -8.44
CA LYS A 119 17.89 10.34 -7.70
C LYS A 119 17.18 10.49 -6.35
N LEU A 120 15.93 10.05 -6.27
CA LEU A 120 15.15 10.02 -5.04
C LEU A 120 15.46 8.79 -4.17
N ASP A 121 16.37 7.92 -4.60
CA ASP A 121 16.76 6.67 -3.91
C ASP A 121 15.55 5.77 -3.63
N LEU A 122 14.59 5.70 -4.58
CA LEU A 122 13.39 4.89 -4.41
C LEU A 122 13.75 3.40 -4.34
N TYR A 123 13.29 2.73 -3.30
CA TYR A 123 13.50 1.30 -3.13
C TYR A 123 12.85 0.47 -4.26
N PRO A 124 13.54 -0.51 -4.85
CA PRO A 124 14.97 -0.79 -4.73
C PRO A 124 15.78 0.14 -5.64
N SER A 125 16.72 0.90 -5.07
CA SER A 125 17.30 2.09 -5.73
C SER A 125 18.17 1.84 -6.96
N LEU A 126 18.45 0.58 -7.30
CA LEU A 126 19.30 0.18 -8.42
C LEU A 126 18.57 -0.61 -9.51
N GLU A 127 17.25 -0.83 -9.41
CA GLU A 127 16.52 -1.72 -10.33
C GLU A 127 15.63 -0.97 -11.35
N TRP A 128 15.60 0.37 -11.37
CA TRP A 128 14.68 1.12 -12.23
C TRP A 128 15.33 1.55 -13.55
N ASP A 129 15.35 0.71 -14.58
CA ASP A 129 16.19 0.96 -15.75
C ASP A 129 15.47 0.89 -17.10
N ASP A 130 14.39 0.11 -17.26
CA ASP A 130 13.79 -0.12 -18.58
C ASP A 130 12.24 -0.23 -18.64
N ASP A 131 11.74 -0.63 -19.82
CA ASP A 131 10.32 -0.85 -20.10
C ASP A 131 9.73 -2.03 -19.30
N GLY A 132 10.53 -3.05 -19.00
CA GLY A 132 10.11 -4.21 -18.21
C GLY A 132 9.85 -3.84 -16.75
N ASP A 133 10.70 -2.99 -16.16
CA ASP A 133 10.47 -2.48 -14.80
C ASP A 133 9.20 -1.61 -14.73
N ARG A 134 8.94 -0.84 -15.79
CA ARG A 134 7.69 -0.08 -15.90
C ARG A 134 6.48 -1.01 -15.94
N GLU A 135 6.49 -2.02 -16.81
CA GLU A 135 5.41 -3.00 -16.92
C GLU A 135 5.18 -3.71 -15.58
N TYR A 136 6.24 -4.13 -14.91
CA TYR A 136 6.20 -4.70 -13.56
C TYR A 136 5.48 -3.78 -12.55
N VAL A 137 5.80 -2.47 -12.53
CA VAL A 137 5.12 -1.52 -11.63
C VAL A 137 3.65 -1.32 -12.02
N MET A 138 3.33 -1.29 -13.32
CA MET A 138 1.95 -1.13 -13.80
C MET A 138 1.09 -2.35 -13.47
N ASP A 139 1.62 -3.56 -13.60
CA ASP A 139 0.91 -4.80 -13.29
C ASP A 139 0.48 -4.82 -11.80
N TYR A 140 1.41 -4.55 -10.89
CA TYR A 140 1.10 -4.45 -9.45
C TYR A 140 0.18 -3.26 -9.13
N TYR A 141 0.31 -2.14 -9.85
CA TYR A 141 -0.61 -1.03 -9.69
C TYR A 141 -2.05 -1.41 -10.07
N GLN A 142 -2.24 -2.16 -11.15
CA GLN A 142 -3.57 -2.59 -11.57
C GLN A 142 -4.20 -3.54 -10.53
N GLU A 143 -3.42 -4.48 -9.99
CA GLU A 143 -3.86 -5.34 -8.89
C GLU A 143 -4.26 -4.52 -7.65
N LEU A 144 -3.47 -3.49 -7.32
CA LEU A 144 -3.76 -2.57 -6.21
C LEU A 144 -5.08 -1.83 -6.38
N VAL A 145 -5.36 -1.29 -7.57
CA VAL A 145 -6.62 -0.61 -7.87
C VAL A 145 -7.80 -1.55 -7.68
N ASP A 146 -7.70 -2.78 -8.20
CA ASP A 146 -8.75 -3.79 -8.04
C ASP A 146 -8.94 -4.22 -6.58
N TYR A 147 -7.86 -4.31 -5.81
CA TYR A 147 -7.91 -4.64 -4.40
C TYR A 147 -8.63 -3.56 -3.57
N TYR A 148 -8.29 -2.29 -3.81
CA TYR A 148 -8.98 -1.14 -3.21
C TYR A 148 -10.47 -1.10 -3.60
N ARG A 149 -10.80 -1.42 -4.86
CA ARG A 149 -12.18 -1.52 -5.34
C ARG A 149 -12.97 -2.59 -4.57
N LEU A 150 -12.40 -3.78 -4.41
CA LEU A 150 -13.04 -4.88 -3.67
C LEU A 150 -13.24 -4.54 -2.19
N ALA A 151 -12.23 -3.93 -1.56
CA ALA A 151 -12.29 -3.48 -0.17
C ALA A 151 -13.39 -2.42 0.02
N ALA A 152 -13.41 -1.40 -0.84
CA ALA A 152 -14.38 -0.31 -0.79
C ALA A 152 -15.82 -0.79 -1.02
N ALA A 153 -16.02 -1.77 -1.92
CA ALA A 153 -17.32 -2.36 -2.21
C ALA A 153 -17.86 -3.25 -1.07
N SER A 154 -16.95 -3.82 -0.27
CA SER A 154 -17.28 -4.73 0.83
C SER A 154 -17.27 -4.05 2.20
N ASP A 155 -17.16 -2.71 2.24
CA ASP A 155 -17.03 -1.93 3.48
C ASP A 155 -15.90 -2.42 4.40
N GLN A 156 -14.78 -2.85 3.80
CA GLN A 156 -13.63 -3.38 4.54
C GLN A 156 -12.62 -2.27 4.89
N ALA A 157 -12.00 -2.45 6.05
CA ALA A 157 -10.78 -1.75 6.43
C ALA A 157 -9.55 -2.47 5.86
N MET A 158 -8.37 -1.87 5.98
CA MET A 158 -7.13 -2.51 5.53
C MET A 158 -5.98 -2.34 6.51
N LEU A 159 -5.12 -3.36 6.56
CA LEU A 159 -3.80 -3.33 7.15
C LEU A 159 -2.75 -3.23 6.04
N LEU A 160 -1.69 -2.48 6.28
CA LEU A 160 -0.57 -2.29 5.38
C LEU A 160 0.72 -2.46 6.15
N TYR A 161 1.62 -3.31 5.64
CA TYR A 161 2.90 -3.58 6.26
C TYR A 161 3.97 -3.84 5.22
N ILE A 162 5.19 -3.39 5.52
CA ILE A 162 6.39 -3.59 4.71
C ILE A 162 7.34 -4.46 5.52
N SER A 163 7.76 -5.59 4.95
CA SER A 163 8.56 -6.63 5.63
C SER A 163 9.76 -7.08 4.82
#